data_AF-A0A950IZH3-F1
#
_entry.id   AF-A0A950IZH3-F1
#
_cell.length_a   1.000
_cell.length_b   1.000
_cell.length_c   1.000
_cell.angle_alpha   90.00
_cell.angle_beta   90.00
_cell.angle_gamma   90.00
#
_symmetry.space_group_name_H-M   'P 1'
#
loop_
_entity.id
_entity.type
_entity.pdbx_description
1 polymer ?
#
loop_
_entity_poly.entity_id
_entity_poly.type
_entity_poly.pdbx_seq_one_letter_code
_entity_poly.pdbx_strand_id
1 'polypeptide(L)'
;MDIDDRGSVALNAAPKEPAPPDSAALYLVSDLLDKQIVDVDGRKVVRINDLEIANTGGALRVIAADIGMGGLLRRLGLRSAGHLVPALYRRIPRALIAWDSVAPIRDTNPSQVHLSVKASKLGRLHPSELAEIITDLSTRDAATVIHQLDDETAADALEHLDADTQKSIIEDIGTERAADIIEEMDSDDAADLLAELPEDQQSQLLAEMNEFTAGELRDLVKYQEHTAGGLMTTDYVWILSHRTAAATIEKLRQIAPETEFIYYLYVTDADGTLLGALTLRTLLLASPEALIEQIMESDLVTVDPDTPAEDVAATIARYDLLACPVVDERGKMLGIVTVDDAIDAIMPPRLAKRLPRFTAHHHRKSPETAAT
;
A
#
# COMPACT_ATOMS: atom_id res chain seq x y z
N MET A 1 22.34 -2.93 -43.10
CA MET A 1 21.19 -3.16 -42.20
C MET A 1 19.99 -3.19 -43.13
N ASP A 2 19.55 -4.39 -43.49
CA ASP A 2 18.45 -4.55 -44.43
C ASP A 2 17.15 -4.48 -43.65
N ILE A 3 16.43 -3.38 -43.85
CA ILE A 3 15.03 -3.26 -43.47
C ILE A 3 14.29 -3.82 -44.68
N ASP A 4 13.61 -4.96 -44.52
CA ASP A 4 12.81 -5.49 -45.61
C ASP A 4 11.59 -4.59 -45.89
N ASP A 5 10.95 -4.78 -47.04
CA ASP A 5 9.75 -4.05 -47.46
C ASP A 5 8.54 -4.25 -46.51
N ARG A 6 8.74 -4.99 -45.41
CA ARG A 6 7.74 -5.37 -44.41
C ARG A 6 8.07 -4.79 -43.03
N GLY A 7 9.09 -3.92 -42.92
CA GLY A 7 9.49 -3.28 -41.67
C GLY A 7 10.19 -4.21 -40.67
N SER A 8 10.66 -5.38 -41.12
CA SER A 8 11.46 -6.28 -40.30
C SER A 8 12.93 -5.88 -40.40
N VAL A 9 13.54 -5.59 -39.26
CA VAL A 9 14.98 -5.38 -39.14
C VAL A 9 15.62 -6.71 -38.77
N ALA A 10 16.27 -7.36 -39.73
CA ALA A 10 17.15 -8.50 -39.44
C ALA A 10 18.57 -7.96 -39.21
N LEU A 11 19.03 -7.98 -37.96
CA LEU A 11 20.43 -7.69 -37.63
C LEU A 11 21.30 -8.91 -38.00
N ASN A 12 21.58 -9.08 -39.29
CA ASN A 12 22.55 -10.08 -39.81
C ASN A 12 24.01 -9.59 -39.70
N ALA A 13 24.33 -8.85 -38.64
CA ALA A 13 25.69 -8.39 -38.37
C ALA A 13 26.13 -8.98 -37.03
N ALA A 14 27.22 -9.75 -37.04
CA ALA A 14 27.94 -10.02 -35.81
C ALA A 14 28.32 -8.65 -35.19
N PRO A 15 28.03 -8.40 -33.89
CA PRO A 15 28.34 -7.14 -33.27
C PRO A 15 29.83 -6.87 -33.44
N LYS A 16 30.19 -5.72 -34.03
CA LYS A 16 31.59 -5.34 -34.26
C LYS A 16 32.38 -5.22 -32.95
N GLU A 17 31.67 -4.99 -31.85
CA GLU A 17 32.06 -5.15 -30.45
C GLU A 17 30.76 -5.14 -29.63
N PRO A 18 30.62 -5.93 -28.54
CA PRO A 18 29.52 -5.71 -27.61
C PRO A 18 29.61 -4.28 -27.06
N ALA A 19 28.49 -3.58 -26.98
CA ALA A 19 28.46 -2.27 -26.33
C ALA A 19 29.09 -2.41 -24.92
N PRO A 20 29.94 -1.47 -24.47
CA PRO A 20 30.56 -1.57 -23.16
C PRO A 20 29.45 -1.79 -22.11
N PRO A 21 29.66 -2.69 -21.13
CA PRO A 21 28.66 -2.99 -20.13
C PRO A 21 28.59 -1.80 -19.19
N ASP A 22 27.83 -0.78 -19.59
CA ASP A 22 27.33 0.17 -18.64
C ASP A 22 26.40 -0.64 -17.71
N SER A 23 26.59 -0.56 -16.39
CA SER A 23 25.77 -1.29 -15.43
C SER A 23 24.28 -0.94 -15.54
N ALA A 24 23.95 0.15 -16.23
CA ALA A 24 22.61 0.58 -16.55
C ALA A 24 22.05 0.06 -17.90
N ALA A 25 22.82 -0.69 -18.69
CA ALA A 25 22.36 -1.19 -19.98
C ALA A 25 21.33 -2.34 -19.84
N LEU A 26 20.30 -2.33 -20.68
CA LEU A 26 19.26 -3.37 -20.76
C LEU A 26 19.42 -4.17 -22.05
N TYR A 27 19.50 -5.50 -21.93
CA TYR A 27 19.49 -6.40 -23.09
C TYR A 27 18.04 -6.67 -23.52
N LEU A 28 17.67 -6.22 -24.73
CA LEU A 28 16.31 -6.35 -25.25
C LEU A 28 15.77 -7.79 -25.26
N VAL A 29 16.63 -8.79 -25.43
CA VAL A 29 16.20 -10.20 -25.53
C VAL A 29 16.20 -10.91 -24.18
N SER A 30 17.26 -10.79 -23.39
CA SER A 30 17.35 -11.50 -22.10
C SER A 30 16.61 -10.80 -20.97
N ASP A 31 16.57 -9.47 -21.00
CA ASP A 31 16.11 -8.66 -19.87
C ASP A 31 14.69 -8.12 -20.04
N LEU A 32 14.12 -8.21 -21.26
CA LEU A 32 12.86 -7.54 -21.60
C LEU A 32 11.85 -8.47 -22.25
N LEU A 33 12.23 -9.20 -23.32
CA LEU A 33 11.33 -10.17 -23.91
C LEU A 33 10.97 -11.26 -22.90
N ASP A 34 9.71 -11.70 -22.93
CA ASP A 34 9.16 -12.71 -22.03
C ASP A 34 9.12 -12.33 -20.54
N LYS A 35 9.54 -11.10 -20.18
CA LYS A 35 9.49 -10.62 -18.80
C LYS A 35 8.14 -9.98 -18.49
N GLN A 36 7.76 -10.08 -17.22
CA GLN A 36 6.63 -9.35 -16.66
C GLN A 36 7.04 -7.90 -16.42
N ILE A 37 6.14 -6.99 -16.76
CA ILE A 37 6.28 -5.55 -16.54
C ILE A 37 5.02 -5.01 -15.89
N VAL A 38 5.18 -3.93 -15.14
CA VAL A 38 4.06 -3.17 -14.61
C VAL A 38 3.64 -2.13 -15.66
N ASP A 39 2.40 -2.24 -16.14
CA ASP A 39 1.73 -1.21 -16.93
C ASP A 39 1.17 -0.16 -15.97
N VAL A 40 1.84 0.99 -15.85
CA VAL A 40 1.43 2.05 -14.91
C VAL A 40 0.11 2.71 -15.34
N ASP A 41 -0.12 2.84 -16.65
CA ASP A 41 -1.33 3.48 -17.19
C ASP A 41 -2.52 2.51 -17.20
N GLY A 42 -2.25 1.21 -17.37
CA GLY A 42 -3.25 0.14 -17.35
C GLY A 42 -3.43 -0.57 -16.00
N ARG A 43 -2.61 -0.24 -14.98
CA ARG A 43 -2.60 -0.76 -13.61
C ARG A 43 -2.64 -2.29 -13.52
N LYS A 44 -1.73 -2.95 -14.22
CA LYS A 44 -1.66 -4.41 -14.26
C LYS A 44 -0.29 -4.92 -14.62
N VAL A 45 -0.02 -6.15 -14.22
CA VAL A 45 1.17 -6.89 -14.67
C VAL A 45 0.90 -7.51 -16.03
N VAL A 46 1.81 -7.30 -16.98
CA VAL A 46 1.69 -7.82 -18.34
C VAL A 46 3.02 -8.36 -18.83
N ARG A 47 2.98 -9.34 -19.73
CA ARG A 47 4.17 -9.95 -20.30
C ARG A 47 4.53 -9.30 -21.63
N ILE A 48 5.78 -8.89 -21.79
CA ILE A 48 6.29 -8.39 -23.07
C ILE A 48 6.43 -9.56 -24.04
N ASN A 49 5.62 -9.55 -25.11
CA ASN A 49 5.69 -10.55 -26.16
C ASN A 49 6.61 -10.12 -27.31
N ASP A 50 6.69 -8.82 -27.59
CA ASP A 50 7.51 -8.22 -28.65
C ASP A 50 7.86 -6.75 -28.30
N LEU A 51 8.83 -6.16 -29.00
CA LEU A 51 9.26 -4.77 -28.77
C LEU A 51 9.14 -3.95 -30.05
N GLU A 52 8.62 -2.73 -29.94
CA GLU A 52 8.54 -1.79 -31.07
C GLU A 52 9.71 -0.82 -31.03
N ILE A 53 10.47 -0.79 -32.13
CA ILE A 53 11.67 0.02 -32.30
C ILE A 53 11.43 0.97 -33.46
N ALA A 54 11.67 2.27 -33.24
CA ALA A 54 11.61 3.29 -34.27
C ALA A 54 12.98 3.95 -34.48
N ASN A 55 13.27 4.35 -35.71
CA ASN A 55 14.43 5.19 -36.02
C ASN A 55 14.04 6.65 -35.81
N THR A 56 14.64 7.30 -34.81
CA THR A 56 14.43 8.73 -34.52
C THR A 56 15.77 9.44 -34.54
N GLY A 57 15.95 10.38 -35.48
CA GLY A 57 17.17 11.17 -35.58
C GLY A 57 18.43 10.36 -35.92
N GLY A 58 18.30 9.23 -36.63
CA GLY A 58 19.41 8.36 -37.01
C GLY A 58 19.80 7.32 -35.96
N ALA A 59 19.10 7.28 -34.82
CA ALA A 59 19.27 6.27 -33.78
C ALA A 59 18.01 5.40 -33.65
N LEU A 60 18.21 4.10 -33.46
CA LEU A 60 17.13 3.18 -33.09
C LEU A 60 16.79 3.38 -31.62
N ARG A 61 15.50 3.57 -31.33
CA ARG A 61 14.98 3.69 -29.97
C ARG A 61 13.79 2.76 -29.80
N VAL A 62 13.73 2.08 -28.65
CA VAL A 62 12.52 1.36 -28.25
C VAL A 62 11.47 2.40 -27.90
N ILE A 63 10.27 2.25 -28.48
CA ILE A 63 9.18 3.21 -28.32
C ILE A 63 7.96 2.59 -27.62
N ALA A 64 7.79 1.26 -27.69
CA ALA A 64 6.71 0.57 -27.00
C ALA A 64 7.03 -0.91 -26.75
N ALA A 65 6.37 -1.49 -25.74
CA ALA A 65 6.29 -2.93 -25.53
C ALA A 65 4.96 -3.46 -26.07
N ASP A 66 4.99 -4.52 -26.91
CA ASP A 66 3.80 -5.20 -27.39
C ASP A 66 3.47 -6.37 -26.45
N ILE A 67 2.36 -6.22 -25.73
CA ILE A 67 1.83 -7.22 -24.80
C ILE A 67 0.72 -8.07 -25.46
N GLY A 68 0.41 -7.81 -26.73
CA GLY A 68 -0.63 -8.49 -27.45
C GLY A 68 -0.21 -9.89 -27.96
N MET A 69 -1.20 -10.77 -28.11
CA MET A 69 -1.02 -12.09 -28.73
C MET A 69 -0.50 -11.99 -30.17
N GLY A 70 -0.77 -10.86 -30.83
CA GLY A 70 -0.19 -10.53 -32.14
C GLY A 70 1.34 -10.51 -32.12
N GLY A 71 1.97 -9.92 -31.10
CA GLY A 71 3.43 -9.91 -30.90
C GLY A 71 4.01 -11.32 -30.74
N LEU A 72 3.38 -12.13 -29.89
CA LEU A 72 3.78 -13.52 -29.65
C LEU A 72 3.77 -14.35 -30.95
N LEU A 73 2.72 -14.21 -31.77
CA LEU A 73 2.61 -14.90 -33.06
C LEU A 73 3.68 -14.45 -34.06
N ARG A 74 4.13 -13.19 -34.01
CA ARG A 74 5.24 -12.72 -34.86
C ARG A 74 6.54 -13.39 -34.45
N ARG A 75 6.78 -13.50 -33.15
CA ARG A 75 8.00 -14.04 -32.57
C ARG A 75 8.15 -15.55 -32.78
N LEU A 76 7.05 -16.31 -32.71
CA LEU A 76 7.02 -17.75 -32.99
C LEU A 76 7.16 -18.10 -34.49
N GLY A 77 7.38 -17.12 -35.38
CA GLY A 77 7.46 -17.36 -36.83
C GLY A 77 6.12 -17.75 -37.48
N LEU A 78 5.01 -17.69 -36.72
CA LEU A 78 3.65 -18.02 -37.16
C LEU A 78 3.04 -16.95 -38.08
N ARG A 79 3.78 -15.90 -38.45
CA ARG A 79 3.43 -15.04 -39.60
C ARG A 79 3.19 -15.87 -40.87
N SER A 80 3.79 -17.06 -40.96
CA SER A 80 3.58 -17.99 -42.07
C SER A 80 2.18 -18.61 -42.14
N ALA A 81 1.44 -18.67 -41.04
CA ALA A 81 0.02 -19.04 -41.08
C ALA A 81 -0.87 -17.88 -41.56
N GLY A 82 -0.35 -16.65 -41.53
CA GLY A 82 -1.05 -15.44 -41.97
C GLY A 82 -1.32 -15.38 -43.48
N HIS A 83 -0.65 -16.20 -44.31
CA HIS A 83 -1.00 -16.31 -45.75
C HIS A 83 -2.31 -17.05 -45.97
N LEU A 84 -2.65 -17.99 -45.07
CA LEU A 84 -3.88 -18.77 -45.16
C LEU A 84 -5.10 -17.90 -44.81
N VAL A 85 -4.95 -16.94 -43.88
CA VAL A 85 -6.05 -16.03 -43.48
C VAL A 85 -5.55 -14.60 -43.12
N PRO A 86 -5.12 -13.78 -44.10
CA PRO A 86 -4.56 -12.44 -43.84
C PRO A 86 -5.53 -11.48 -43.15
N ALA A 87 -6.84 -11.65 -43.44
CA ALA A 87 -7.92 -10.84 -42.88
C ALA A 87 -8.14 -11.09 -41.37
N LEU A 88 -7.84 -12.30 -40.88
CA LEU A 88 -7.99 -12.63 -39.47
C LEU A 88 -6.81 -12.08 -38.66
N TYR A 89 -5.61 -12.15 -39.21
CA TYR A 89 -4.39 -11.66 -38.56
C TYR A 89 -4.37 -10.12 -38.46
N ARG A 90 -4.80 -9.40 -39.50
CA ARG A 90 -4.92 -7.92 -39.46
C ARG A 90 -5.96 -7.40 -38.46
N ARG A 91 -6.86 -8.26 -37.98
CA ARG A 91 -7.89 -7.92 -36.99
C ARG A 91 -7.44 -8.09 -35.55
N ILE A 92 -6.26 -8.69 -35.30
CA ILE A 92 -5.74 -8.81 -33.94
C ILE A 92 -5.30 -7.41 -33.51
N PRO A 93 -5.97 -6.79 -32.52
CA PRO A 93 -5.59 -5.47 -32.04
C PRO A 93 -4.18 -5.52 -31.45
N ARG A 94 -3.38 -4.48 -31.73
CA ARG A 94 -2.09 -4.30 -31.07
C ARG A 94 -2.34 -3.75 -29.68
N ALA A 95 -1.79 -4.40 -28.67
CA ALA A 95 -1.81 -3.91 -27.30
C ALA A 95 -0.39 -3.41 -27.01
N LEU A 96 -0.20 -2.12 -27.19
CA LEU A 96 1.09 -1.45 -27.05
C LEU A 96 1.08 -0.61 -25.78
N ILE A 97 2.13 -0.75 -24.99
CA ILE A 97 2.41 0.13 -23.85
C ILE A 97 3.59 1.00 -24.24
N ALA A 98 3.42 2.32 -24.13
CA ALA A 98 4.48 3.27 -24.42
C ALA A 98 5.69 3.02 -23.50
N TRP A 99 6.90 3.11 -24.05
CA TRP A 99 8.13 2.71 -23.35
C TRP A 99 8.37 3.49 -22.04
N ASP A 100 7.89 4.73 -21.95
CA ASP A 100 7.94 5.58 -20.74
C ASP A 100 7.01 5.13 -19.60
N SER A 101 6.20 4.12 -19.86
CA SER A 101 5.18 3.56 -18.98
C SER A 101 5.44 2.08 -18.64
N VAL A 102 6.58 1.55 -19.12
CA VAL A 102 7.04 0.18 -18.88
C VAL A 102 8.04 0.15 -17.73
N ALA A 103 7.75 -0.62 -16.68
CA ALA A 103 8.69 -0.95 -15.61
C ALA A 103 9.18 -2.40 -15.76
N PRO A 104 10.40 -2.66 -16.26
CA PRO A 104 10.93 -4.02 -16.33
C PRO A 104 11.28 -4.56 -14.94
N ILE A 105 10.69 -5.70 -14.58
CA ILE A 105 11.01 -6.43 -13.34
C ILE A 105 12.18 -7.38 -13.64
N ARG A 106 13.30 -7.19 -12.93
CA ARG A 106 14.55 -7.95 -13.16
C ARG A 106 14.66 -9.10 -12.15
N ASP A 107 14.87 -10.30 -12.68
CA ASP A 107 14.93 -11.59 -11.96
C ASP A 107 16.39 -11.97 -11.56
N THR A 108 17.35 -11.07 -11.71
CA THR A 108 18.78 -11.38 -11.53
C THR A 108 19.50 -10.24 -10.83
N ASN A 109 19.91 -10.54 -9.59
CA ASN A 109 20.69 -9.77 -8.60
C ASN A 109 19.89 -8.89 -7.61
N PRO A 110 19.89 -9.21 -6.29
CA PRO A 110 19.05 -8.58 -5.26
C PRO A 110 19.41 -7.12 -4.92
N SER A 111 20.39 -6.51 -5.57
CA SER A 111 20.84 -5.14 -5.28
C SER A 111 20.59 -4.14 -6.41
N GLN A 112 20.03 -4.55 -7.55
CA GLN A 112 19.82 -3.63 -8.69
C GLN A 112 18.56 -3.95 -9.49
N VAL A 113 17.41 -3.91 -8.82
CA VAL A 113 16.18 -3.63 -9.54
C VAL A 113 16.08 -2.12 -9.66
N HIS A 114 16.55 -1.61 -10.78
CA HIS A 114 16.21 -0.25 -11.19
C HIS A 114 14.87 -0.36 -11.89
N LEU A 115 13.77 -0.21 -11.14
CA LEU A 115 12.52 0.22 -11.76
C LEU A 115 12.85 1.49 -12.55
N SER A 116 12.92 1.38 -13.88
CA SER A 116 13.04 2.52 -14.79
C SER A 116 11.81 3.44 -14.71
N VAL A 117 10.78 3.01 -13.97
CA VAL A 117 9.74 3.86 -13.42
C VAL A 117 10.31 4.42 -12.13
N LYS A 118 10.64 5.71 -12.10
CA LYS A 118 11.00 6.41 -10.86
C LYS A 118 9.99 5.96 -9.79
N ALA A 119 10.44 5.45 -8.64
CA ALA A 119 9.58 5.02 -7.52
C ALA A 119 8.43 6.02 -7.26
N SER A 120 8.68 7.31 -7.52
CA SER A 120 7.71 8.40 -7.55
C SER A 120 6.49 8.28 -8.48
N LYS A 121 6.43 7.33 -9.42
CA LYS A 121 5.24 7.00 -10.23
C LYS A 121 4.41 5.89 -9.58
N LEU A 122 5.03 4.92 -8.92
CA LEU A 122 4.31 3.86 -8.19
C LEU A 122 3.71 4.41 -6.90
N GLY A 123 4.45 5.23 -6.16
CA GLY A 123 3.93 5.95 -4.98
C GLY A 123 2.85 6.99 -5.31
N ARG A 124 2.43 7.14 -6.59
CA ARG A 124 1.25 7.93 -6.98
C ARG A 124 -0.03 7.11 -7.05
N LEU A 125 0.09 5.80 -7.20
CA LEU A 125 -1.05 4.89 -7.19
C LEU A 125 -1.69 4.91 -5.81
N HIS A 126 -2.98 4.57 -5.77
CA HIS A 126 -3.65 4.31 -4.51
C HIS A 126 -3.10 3.00 -3.91
N PRO A 127 -2.94 2.87 -2.59
CA PRO A 127 -2.44 1.65 -1.94
C PRO A 127 -3.11 0.36 -2.44
N SER A 128 -4.45 0.33 -2.49
CA SER A 128 -5.19 -0.81 -3.06
C SER A 128 -4.86 -1.14 -4.53
N GLU A 129 -4.55 -0.15 -5.38
CA GLU A 129 -4.14 -0.38 -6.77
C GLU A 129 -2.72 -0.97 -6.84
N LEU A 130 -1.85 -0.56 -5.92
CA LEU A 130 -0.50 -1.09 -5.79
C LEU A 130 -0.54 -2.53 -5.25
N ALA A 131 -1.40 -2.81 -4.27
CA ALA A 131 -1.66 -4.14 -3.75
C ALA A 131 -2.20 -5.09 -4.83
N GLU A 132 -3.14 -4.65 -5.67
CA GLU A 132 -3.61 -5.43 -6.83
C GLU A 132 -2.45 -5.81 -7.77
N ILE A 133 -1.54 -4.87 -8.06
CA ILE A 133 -0.35 -5.14 -8.88
C ILE A 133 0.58 -6.15 -8.19
N ILE A 134 0.84 -5.97 -6.90
CA ILE A 134 1.72 -6.83 -6.11
C ILE A 134 1.17 -8.27 -6.04
N THR A 135 -0.13 -8.43 -5.91
CA THR A 135 -0.81 -9.74 -5.85
C THR A 135 -0.62 -10.54 -7.16
N ASP A 136 -0.52 -9.87 -8.30
CA ASP A 136 -0.29 -10.50 -9.61
C ASP A 136 1.19 -10.88 -9.85
N LEU A 137 2.10 -10.53 -8.95
CA LEU A 137 3.54 -10.80 -9.04
C LEU A 137 3.92 -12.13 -8.39
N SER A 138 5.11 -12.64 -8.76
CA SER A 138 5.73 -13.70 -7.97
C SER A 138 6.20 -13.15 -6.62
N THR A 139 6.32 -13.98 -5.58
CA THR A 139 6.78 -13.56 -4.24
C THR A 139 8.07 -12.75 -4.28
N ARG A 140 9.03 -13.18 -5.10
CA ARG A 140 10.31 -12.49 -5.26
C ARG A 140 10.18 -11.12 -5.92
N ASP A 141 9.31 -11.02 -6.93
CA ASP A 141 9.06 -9.77 -7.63
C ASP A 141 8.28 -8.80 -6.73
N ALA A 142 7.33 -9.30 -5.94
CA ALA A 142 6.60 -8.54 -4.93
C ALA A 142 7.55 -7.97 -3.86
N ALA A 143 8.39 -8.81 -3.25
CA ALA A 143 9.41 -8.38 -2.28
C ALA A 143 10.37 -7.33 -2.88
N THR A 144 10.74 -7.51 -4.14
CA THR A 144 11.57 -6.56 -4.88
C THR A 144 10.90 -5.20 -5.08
N VAL A 145 9.59 -5.19 -5.37
CA VAL A 145 8.81 -3.95 -5.51
C VAL A 145 8.71 -3.25 -4.17
N ILE A 146 8.35 -3.98 -3.11
CA ILE A 146 8.25 -3.45 -1.73
C ILE A 146 9.57 -2.83 -1.27
N HIS A 147 10.71 -3.47 -1.54
CA HIS A 147 12.03 -2.93 -1.22
C HIS A 147 12.37 -1.58 -1.88
N GLN A 148 11.70 -1.22 -2.97
CA GLN A 148 11.95 0.03 -3.69
C GLN A 148 11.00 1.16 -3.31
N LEU A 149 9.97 0.86 -2.53
CA LEU A 149 9.07 1.84 -1.95
C LEU A 149 9.68 2.39 -0.66
N ASP A 150 9.34 3.62 -0.32
CA ASP A 150 9.50 4.11 1.05
C ASP A 150 8.64 3.30 2.03
N ASP A 151 8.99 3.33 3.32
CA ASP A 151 8.36 2.51 4.37
C ASP A 151 6.85 2.73 4.45
N GLU A 152 6.43 4.00 4.49
CA GLU A 152 5.02 4.43 4.48
C GLU A 152 4.24 3.84 3.28
N THR A 153 4.71 4.05 2.05
CA THR A 153 4.03 3.51 0.87
C THR A 153 4.03 1.97 0.85
N ALA A 154 5.05 1.33 1.43
CA ALA A 154 5.12 -0.12 1.54
C ALA A 154 4.13 -0.66 2.57
N ALA A 155 4.01 -0.01 3.72
CA ALA A 155 3.06 -0.33 4.80
C ALA A 155 1.63 -0.27 4.27
N ASP A 156 1.24 0.89 3.74
CA ASP A 156 -0.03 1.13 3.05
C ASP A 156 -0.37 0.00 2.05
N ALA A 157 0.60 -0.39 1.23
CA ALA A 157 0.39 -1.42 0.22
C ALA A 157 0.24 -2.82 0.83
N LEU A 158 1.03 -3.15 1.84
CA LEU A 158 0.98 -4.43 2.54
C LEU A 158 -0.35 -4.63 3.24
N GLU A 159 -0.89 -3.62 3.92
CA GLU A 159 -2.18 -3.67 4.61
C GLU A 159 -3.34 -4.11 3.70
N HIS A 160 -3.26 -3.77 2.41
CA HIS A 160 -4.29 -4.13 1.44
C HIS A 160 -4.11 -5.54 0.83
N LEU A 161 -3.03 -6.24 1.14
CA LEU A 161 -2.76 -7.60 0.67
C LEU A 161 -3.46 -8.65 1.53
N ASP A 162 -3.53 -9.90 1.06
CA ASP A 162 -3.91 -11.04 1.89
C ASP A 162 -2.76 -11.54 2.76
N ALA A 163 -3.12 -12.14 3.90
CA ALA A 163 -2.19 -12.60 4.93
C ALA A 163 -1.11 -13.54 4.36
N ASP A 164 -1.48 -14.45 3.45
CA ASP A 164 -0.52 -15.36 2.81
C ASP A 164 0.51 -14.58 1.99
N THR A 165 0.07 -13.57 1.23
CA THR A 165 0.95 -12.70 0.45
C THR A 165 1.81 -11.80 1.34
N GLN A 166 1.24 -11.16 2.36
CA GLN A 166 1.97 -10.33 3.33
C GLN A 166 3.09 -11.14 3.97
N LYS A 167 2.77 -12.30 4.54
CA LYS A 167 3.72 -13.22 5.16
C LYS A 167 4.86 -13.61 4.21
N SER A 168 4.50 -14.00 2.99
CA SER A 168 5.49 -14.41 1.99
C SER A 168 6.46 -13.27 1.64
N ILE A 169 6.00 -12.02 1.64
CA ILE A 169 6.84 -10.84 1.40
C ILE A 169 7.74 -10.57 2.61
N ILE A 170 7.19 -10.55 3.82
CA ILE A 170 7.93 -10.29 5.07
C ILE A 170 9.08 -11.28 5.26
N GLU A 171 8.86 -12.56 4.93
CA GLU A 171 9.90 -13.60 5.00
C GLU A 171 11.05 -13.37 4.00
N ASP A 172 10.80 -12.69 2.87
CA ASP A 172 11.77 -12.48 1.79
C ASP A 172 12.54 -11.14 1.89
N ILE A 173 11.95 -10.09 2.49
CA ILE A 173 12.56 -8.74 2.56
C ILE A 173 13.58 -8.56 3.70
N GLY A 174 13.62 -9.51 4.64
CA GLY A 174 14.55 -9.51 5.77
C GLY A 174 14.05 -8.71 6.99
N THR A 175 14.51 -9.11 8.17
CA THR A 175 13.96 -8.68 9.47
C THR A 175 14.02 -7.18 9.73
N GLU A 176 15.15 -6.52 9.44
CA GLU A 176 15.31 -5.06 9.67
C GLU A 176 14.31 -4.27 8.82
N ARG A 177 14.25 -4.54 7.52
CA ARG A 177 13.32 -3.86 6.61
C ARG A 177 11.85 -4.18 6.93
N ALA A 178 11.56 -5.43 7.29
CA ALA A 178 10.22 -5.82 7.71
C ALA A 178 9.80 -5.08 8.99
N ALA A 179 10.69 -4.91 9.96
CA ALA A 179 10.42 -4.12 11.15
C ALA A 179 10.12 -2.66 10.81
N ASP A 180 10.97 -2.02 9.99
CA ASP A 180 10.76 -0.63 9.56
C ASP A 180 9.39 -0.42 8.89
N ILE A 181 8.98 -1.35 8.01
CA ILE A 181 7.69 -1.24 7.31
C ILE A 181 6.52 -1.50 8.28
N ILE A 182 6.63 -2.50 9.16
CA ILE A 182 5.56 -2.82 10.11
C ILE A 182 5.38 -1.70 11.15
N GLU A 183 6.43 -0.92 11.46
CA GLU A 183 6.28 0.27 12.33
C GLU A 183 5.43 1.38 11.71
N GLU A 184 5.36 1.46 10.39
CA GLU A 184 4.57 2.46 9.67
C GLU A 184 3.17 1.95 9.31
N MET A 185 2.82 0.70 9.66
CA MET A 185 1.48 0.15 9.46
C MET A 185 0.53 0.59 10.58
N ASP A 186 -0.77 0.61 10.27
CA ASP A 186 -1.81 0.73 11.27
C ASP A 186 -1.66 -0.39 12.33
N SER A 187 -1.75 -0.03 13.62
CA SER A 187 -1.39 -0.92 14.73
C SER A 187 -2.19 -2.24 14.80
N ASP A 188 -3.44 -2.23 14.34
CA ASP A 188 -4.30 -3.41 14.18
C ASP A 188 -3.82 -4.32 13.03
N ASP A 189 -3.56 -3.77 11.85
CA ASP A 189 -3.02 -4.55 10.71
C ASP A 189 -1.64 -5.14 11.02
N ALA A 190 -0.79 -4.36 11.70
CA ALA A 190 0.51 -4.81 12.16
C ALA A 190 0.38 -5.97 13.16
N ALA A 191 -0.58 -5.88 14.09
CA ALA A 191 -0.84 -6.95 15.05
C ALA A 191 -1.36 -8.23 14.35
N ASP A 192 -2.27 -8.10 13.38
CA ASP A 192 -2.79 -9.22 12.60
C ASP A 192 -1.68 -9.90 11.79
N LEU A 193 -0.83 -9.13 11.11
CA LEU A 193 0.33 -9.66 10.40
C LEU A 193 1.30 -10.40 11.33
N LEU A 194 1.59 -9.82 12.50
CA LEU A 194 2.47 -10.45 13.50
C LEU A 194 1.88 -11.75 14.06
N ALA A 195 0.56 -11.83 14.22
CA ALA A 195 -0.14 -13.02 14.72
C ALA A 195 -0.06 -14.22 13.74
N GLU A 196 0.08 -13.96 12.44
CA GLU A 196 0.24 -14.98 11.39
C GLU A 196 1.68 -15.54 11.29
N LEU A 197 2.65 -14.89 11.94
CA LEU A 197 4.05 -15.28 11.94
C LEU A 197 4.39 -16.27 13.06
N PRO A 198 5.40 -17.14 12.85
CA PRO A 198 5.96 -17.94 13.93
C PRO A 198 6.47 -17.08 15.10
N GLU A 199 6.28 -17.54 16.35
CA GLU A 199 6.66 -16.80 17.57
C GLU A 199 8.13 -16.33 17.58
N ASP A 200 9.04 -17.10 16.96
CA ASP A 200 10.45 -16.76 16.85
C ASP A 200 10.72 -15.61 15.88
N GLN A 201 9.97 -15.54 14.77
CA GLN A 201 10.03 -14.40 13.84
C GLN A 201 9.38 -13.16 14.44
N GLN A 202 8.21 -13.31 15.08
CA GLN A 202 7.53 -12.24 15.78
C GLN A 202 8.44 -11.56 16.81
N SER A 203 9.13 -12.39 17.62
CA SER A 203 10.07 -11.90 18.63
C SER A 203 11.27 -11.17 18.03
N GLN A 204 11.74 -11.57 16.85
CA GLN A 204 12.83 -10.90 16.14
C GLN A 204 12.39 -9.54 15.61
N LEU A 205 11.23 -9.47 14.94
CA LEU A 205 10.67 -8.21 14.42
C LEU A 205 10.45 -7.20 15.56
N LEU A 206 9.77 -7.62 16.63
CA LEU A 206 9.53 -6.78 17.81
C LEU A 206 10.80 -6.34 18.56
N ALA A 207 11.95 -6.98 18.31
CA ALA A 207 13.22 -6.62 18.92
C ALA A 207 14.02 -5.62 18.08
N GLU A 208 13.80 -5.59 16.76
CA GLU A 208 14.36 -4.57 15.87
C GLU A 208 13.57 -3.26 15.94
N MET A 209 12.30 -3.33 16.37
CA MET A 209 11.43 -2.17 16.51
C MET A 209 11.78 -1.26 17.68
N ASN A 210 11.32 -0.01 17.61
CA ASN A 210 11.34 0.93 18.72
C ASN A 210 10.50 0.42 19.91
N GLU A 211 10.94 0.74 21.14
CA GLU A 211 10.38 0.16 22.36
C GLU A 211 8.88 0.49 22.56
N PHE A 212 8.45 1.66 22.06
CA PHE A 212 7.08 2.13 22.19
C PHE A 212 6.14 1.32 21.30
N THR A 213 6.37 1.32 19.98
CA THR A 213 5.57 0.56 19.00
C THR A 213 5.60 -0.94 19.30
N ALA A 214 6.77 -1.49 19.63
CA ALA A 214 6.86 -2.90 20.03
C ALA A 214 6.08 -3.21 21.32
N GLY A 215 5.92 -2.23 22.22
CA GLY A 215 5.08 -2.36 23.40
C GLY A 215 3.60 -2.46 23.04
N GLU A 216 3.12 -1.54 22.20
CA GLU A 216 1.73 -1.50 21.73
C GLU A 216 1.35 -2.77 20.98
N LEU A 217 2.17 -3.20 20.00
CA LEU A 217 1.92 -4.42 19.24
C LEU A 217 1.91 -5.68 20.12
N ARG A 218 2.77 -5.76 21.14
CA ARG A 218 2.73 -6.88 22.11
C ARG A 218 1.43 -6.93 22.89
N ASP A 219 0.80 -5.80 23.14
CA ASP A 219 -0.49 -5.74 23.82
C ASP A 219 -1.64 -6.08 22.87
N LEU A 220 -1.58 -5.65 21.61
CA LEU A 220 -2.60 -5.92 20.59
C LEU A 220 -2.65 -7.38 20.16
N VAL A 221 -1.50 -8.03 19.91
CA VAL A 221 -1.45 -9.44 19.44
C VAL A 221 -2.09 -10.44 20.44
N LYS A 222 -2.37 -10.02 21.68
CA LYS A 222 -3.05 -10.86 22.67
C LYS A 222 -4.56 -11.01 22.41
N TYR A 223 -5.16 -10.08 21.67
CA TYR A 223 -6.58 -10.10 21.38
C TYR A 223 -6.91 -11.01 20.21
N GLN A 224 -8.17 -11.44 20.13
CA GLN A 224 -8.63 -12.27 19.03
C GLN A 224 -9.03 -11.38 17.85
N GLU A 225 -8.62 -11.74 16.64
CA GLU A 225 -8.90 -11.03 15.37
C GLU A 225 -10.37 -10.57 15.25
N HIS A 226 -11.34 -11.42 15.64
CA HIS A 226 -12.77 -11.11 15.52
C HIS A 226 -13.40 -10.49 16.78
N THR A 227 -12.63 -9.72 17.54
CA THR A 227 -13.07 -8.99 18.74
C THR A 227 -12.72 -7.50 18.64
N ALA A 228 -13.32 -6.66 19.48
CA ALA A 228 -13.02 -5.23 19.53
C ALA A 228 -11.52 -4.97 19.73
N GLY A 229 -10.84 -5.78 20.56
CA GLY A 229 -9.41 -5.66 20.79
C GLY A 229 -8.54 -6.10 19.61
N GLY A 230 -9.05 -6.97 18.73
CA GLY A 230 -8.36 -7.34 17.48
C GLY A 230 -8.56 -6.28 16.39
N LEU A 231 -9.71 -5.61 16.38
CA LEU A 231 -10.05 -4.57 15.40
C LEU A 231 -9.66 -3.14 15.83
N MET A 232 -9.06 -2.97 17.00
CA MET A 232 -8.79 -1.62 17.51
C MET A 232 -7.39 -1.16 17.12
N THR A 233 -7.32 0.10 16.70
CA THR A 233 -6.07 0.82 16.57
C THR A 233 -5.78 1.64 17.84
N THR A 234 -4.49 1.76 18.21
CA THR A 234 -4.03 2.66 19.27
C THR A 234 -3.82 4.10 18.79
N ASP A 235 -3.93 4.35 17.49
CA ASP A 235 -3.72 5.67 16.87
C ASP A 235 -4.95 6.56 16.96
N TYR A 236 -5.29 6.98 18.18
CA TYR A 236 -6.38 7.90 18.46
C TYR A 236 -5.92 9.16 19.18
N VAL A 237 -6.60 10.27 18.90
CA VAL A 237 -6.31 11.54 19.57
C VAL A 237 -6.97 11.58 20.94
N TRP A 238 -6.14 11.74 21.98
CA TRP A 238 -6.60 12.02 23.34
C TRP A 238 -6.16 13.39 23.86
N ILE A 239 -6.97 13.96 24.76
CA ILE A 239 -6.74 15.29 25.36
C ILE A 239 -7.16 15.34 26.83
N LEU A 240 -6.61 16.30 27.57
CA LEU A 240 -6.97 16.53 28.97
C LEU A 240 -8.13 17.52 29.09
N SER A 241 -9.05 17.23 30.01
CA SER A 241 -10.31 17.95 30.22
C SER A 241 -10.17 19.45 30.57
N HIS A 242 -9.05 19.84 31.19
CA HIS A 242 -8.77 21.22 31.60
C HIS A 242 -8.19 22.11 30.49
N ARG A 243 -7.94 21.57 29.28
CA ARG A 243 -7.46 22.38 28.15
C ARG A 243 -8.59 23.26 27.63
N THR A 244 -8.23 24.37 26.97
CA THR A 244 -9.19 25.19 26.24
C THR A 244 -9.35 24.69 24.81
N ALA A 245 -10.46 25.05 24.16
CA ALA A 245 -10.68 24.74 22.75
C ALA A 245 -9.55 25.28 21.85
N ALA A 246 -9.12 26.53 22.06
CA ALA A 246 -8.03 27.13 21.28
C ALA A 246 -6.69 26.39 21.43
N ALA A 247 -6.31 26.03 22.65
CA ALA A 247 -5.07 25.32 22.91
C ALA A 247 -5.10 23.90 22.31
N THR A 248 -6.28 23.28 22.30
CA THR A 248 -6.49 21.95 21.71
C THR A 248 -6.39 21.99 20.20
N ILE A 249 -7.04 22.96 19.54
CA ILE A 249 -6.92 23.17 18.08
C ILE A 249 -5.47 23.42 17.67
N GLU A 250 -4.74 24.23 18.43
CA GLU A 250 -3.34 24.51 18.13
C GLU A 250 -2.47 23.27 18.27
N LYS A 251 -2.74 22.43 19.28
CA LYS A 251 -2.03 21.16 19.43
C LYS A 251 -2.40 20.17 18.32
N LEU A 252 -3.67 20.08 17.93
CA LEU A 252 -4.12 19.27 16.80
C LEU A 252 -3.36 19.62 15.52
N ARG A 253 -3.18 20.90 15.21
CA ARG A 253 -2.43 21.34 14.01
C ARG A 253 -0.97 20.86 13.98
N GLN A 254 -0.38 20.59 15.15
CA GLN A 254 1.00 20.10 15.26
C GLN A 254 1.11 18.58 15.09
N ILE A 255 0.05 17.84 15.38
CA ILE A 255 0.04 16.36 15.35
C ILE A 255 -0.72 15.80 14.15
N ALA A 256 -1.65 16.55 13.56
CA ALA A 256 -2.48 16.12 12.43
C ALA A 256 -1.72 15.57 11.21
N PRO A 257 -0.47 15.98 10.90
CA PRO A 257 0.27 15.35 9.80
C PRO A 257 0.58 13.86 10.02
N GLU A 258 0.56 13.39 11.26
CA GLU A 258 1.01 12.05 11.69
C GLU A 258 -0.16 11.26 12.33
N THR A 259 -1.41 11.68 12.13
CA THR A 259 -2.57 10.98 12.72
C THR A 259 -3.72 10.95 11.75
N GLU A 260 -4.19 9.75 11.45
CA GLU A 260 -5.17 9.50 10.40
C GLU A 260 -6.59 9.87 10.83
N PHE A 261 -6.97 9.50 12.05
CA PHE A 261 -8.33 9.69 12.56
C PHE A 261 -8.41 10.82 13.61
N ILE A 262 -8.76 12.03 13.15
CA ILE A 262 -8.92 13.22 14.02
C ILE A 262 -10.38 13.67 14.23
N TYR A 263 -11.36 12.89 13.75
CA TYR A 263 -12.77 13.28 13.78
C TYR A 263 -13.36 13.27 15.20
N TYR A 264 -12.88 12.36 16.05
CA TYR A 264 -13.16 12.32 17.48
C TYR A 264 -11.90 12.59 18.29
N LEU A 265 -12.09 13.31 19.39
CA LEU A 265 -11.08 13.53 20.40
C LEU A 265 -11.59 12.91 21.70
N TYR A 266 -10.79 12.03 22.29
CA TYR A 266 -11.12 11.36 23.53
C TYR A 266 -10.55 12.12 24.71
N VAL A 267 -11.36 12.38 25.72
CA VAL A 267 -10.96 13.13 26.90
C VAL A 267 -10.60 12.13 27.99
N THR A 268 -9.35 12.15 28.45
CA THR A 268 -8.85 11.23 29.48
C THR A 268 -8.37 11.99 30.73
N ASP A 269 -8.31 11.28 31.86
CA ASP A 269 -7.60 11.76 33.04
C ASP A 269 -6.10 11.43 32.98
N ALA A 270 -5.35 11.83 34.02
CA ALA A 270 -3.92 11.60 34.10
C ALA A 270 -3.53 10.12 34.18
N ASP A 271 -4.46 9.26 34.57
CA ASP A 271 -4.25 7.83 34.67
C ASP A 271 -4.70 7.11 33.38
N GLY A 272 -5.27 7.81 32.38
CA GLY A 272 -5.75 7.24 31.12
C GLY A 272 -7.20 6.72 31.15
N THR A 273 -8.00 7.06 32.17
CA THR A 273 -9.43 6.71 32.21
C THR A 273 -10.21 7.63 31.27
N LEU A 274 -11.10 7.06 30.46
CA LEU A 274 -11.95 7.79 29.54
C LEU A 274 -13.03 8.57 30.31
N LEU A 275 -13.06 9.88 30.14
CA LEU A 275 -14.00 10.81 30.81
C LEU A 275 -15.11 11.29 29.88
N GLY A 276 -14.83 11.33 28.57
CA GLY A 276 -15.74 11.89 27.58
C GLY A 276 -15.10 11.94 26.20
N ALA A 277 -15.86 12.41 25.21
CA ALA A 277 -15.37 12.60 23.86
C ALA A 277 -16.01 13.84 23.23
N LEU A 278 -15.37 14.38 22.20
CA LEU A 278 -15.94 15.46 21.41
C LEU A 278 -15.57 15.31 19.94
N THR A 279 -16.43 15.81 19.07
CA THR A 279 -16.15 15.85 17.64
C THR A 279 -15.26 17.05 17.30
N LEU A 280 -14.45 16.93 16.24
CA LEU A 280 -13.70 18.06 15.70
C LEU A 280 -14.63 19.24 15.35
N ARG A 281 -15.84 18.95 14.86
CA ARG A 281 -16.86 19.97 14.62
C ARG A 281 -17.25 20.72 15.89
N THR A 282 -17.51 20.02 16.99
CA THR A 282 -17.83 20.63 18.29
C THR A 282 -16.69 21.54 18.75
N LEU A 283 -15.45 21.06 18.65
CA LEU A 283 -14.26 21.82 19.00
C LEU A 283 -14.12 23.11 18.19
N LEU A 284 -14.34 23.05 16.87
CA LEU A 284 -14.24 24.21 15.96
C LEU A 284 -15.34 25.25 16.17
N LEU A 285 -16.51 24.86 16.67
CA LEU A 285 -17.64 25.76 16.90
C LEU A 285 -17.67 26.34 18.33
N ALA A 286 -16.89 25.78 19.26
CA ALA A 286 -16.81 26.24 20.63
C ALA A 286 -16.15 27.62 20.74
N SER A 287 -16.42 28.33 21.85
CA SER A 287 -15.64 29.53 22.19
C SER A 287 -14.18 29.14 22.41
N PRO A 288 -13.20 29.91 21.92
CA PRO A 288 -11.77 29.62 22.08
C PRO A 288 -11.33 29.38 23.53
N GLU A 289 -12.00 30.05 24.47
CA GLU A 289 -11.74 30.01 25.92
C GLU A 289 -12.49 28.90 26.66
N ALA A 290 -13.47 28.26 26.02
CA ALA A 290 -14.23 27.18 26.63
C ALA A 290 -13.30 26.00 26.99
N LEU A 291 -13.50 25.44 28.19
CA LEU A 291 -12.77 24.25 28.62
C LEU A 291 -13.36 23.01 27.95
N ILE A 292 -12.51 22.03 27.67
CA ILE A 292 -12.93 20.75 27.06
C ILE A 292 -13.99 20.06 27.92
N GLU A 293 -13.85 20.06 29.24
CA GLU A 293 -14.85 19.49 30.17
C GLU A 293 -16.26 20.09 30.03
N GLN A 294 -16.38 21.31 29.51
CA GLN A 294 -17.65 22.02 29.35
C GLN A 294 -18.35 21.70 28.02
N ILE A 295 -17.61 21.16 27.06
CA ILE A 295 -18.08 20.93 25.69
C ILE A 295 -18.00 19.45 25.27
N MET A 296 -17.43 18.58 26.10
CA MET A 296 -17.37 17.13 25.86
C MET A 296 -18.71 16.46 26.16
N GLU A 297 -18.98 15.37 25.45
CA GLU A 297 -20.03 14.42 25.78
C GLU A 297 -19.47 13.40 26.78
N SER A 298 -20.23 13.13 27.85
CA SER A 298 -19.79 12.22 28.92
C SER A 298 -20.57 10.90 28.93
N ASP A 299 -21.75 10.88 28.31
CA ASP A 299 -22.53 9.65 28.10
C ASP A 299 -22.05 8.98 26.81
N LEU A 300 -20.94 8.25 26.92
CA LEU A 300 -20.31 7.58 25.79
C LEU A 300 -20.80 6.15 25.63
N VAL A 301 -20.92 5.74 24.39
CA VAL A 301 -21.04 4.33 24.01
C VAL A 301 -19.62 3.77 23.86
N THR A 302 -19.27 2.80 24.70
CA THR A 302 -17.98 2.11 24.71
C THR A 302 -18.19 0.61 24.52
N VAL A 303 -17.14 -0.11 24.13
CA VAL A 303 -17.13 -1.57 24.06
C VAL A 303 -15.96 -2.15 24.87
N ASP A 304 -16.14 -3.36 25.38
CA ASP A 304 -15.05 -4.13 26.01
C ASP A 304 -14.15 -4.76 24.93
N PRO A 305 -12.84 -4.98 25.17
CA PRO A 305 -11.93 -5.56 24.17
C PRO A 305 -12.36 -6.95 23.69
N ASP A 306 -13.01 -7.75 24.53
CA ASP A 306 -13.49 -9.09 24.16
C ASP A 306 -14.85 -9.07 23.42
N THR A 307 -15.42 -7.89 23.15
CA THR A 307 -16.72 -7.77 22.44
C THR A 307 -16.59 -8.32 21.02
N PRO A 308 -17.49 -9.21 20.55
CA PRO A 308 -17.43 -9.74 19.19
C PRO A 308 -17.53 -8.64 18.13
N ALA A 309 -16.77 -8.78 17.03
CA ALA A 309 -16.75 -7.83 15.92
C ALA A 309 -18.15 -7.45 15.39
N GLU A 310 -19.04 -8.43 15.27
CA GLU A 310 -20.43 -8.23 14.81
C GLU A 310 -21.22 -7.29 15.75
N ASP A 311 -21.01 -7.40 17.06
CA ASP A 311 -21.66 -6.58 18.07
C ASP A 311 -21.06 -5.16 18.11
N VAL A 312 -19.76 -5.03 17.86
CA VAL A 312 -19.09 -3.73 17.68
C VAL A 312 -19.67 -3.01 16.46
N ALA A 313 -19.74 -3.69 15.31
CA ALA A 313 -20.33 -3.14 14.09
C ALA A 313 -21.80 -2.76 14.28
N ALA A 314 -22.58 -3.59 14.97
CA ALA A 314 -23.97 -3.29 15.31
C ALA A 314 -24.10 -2.06 16.23
N THR A 315 -23.13 -1.86 17.12
CA THR A 315 -23.07 -0.68 18.02
C THR A 315 -22.77 0.58 17.22
N ILE A 316 -21.71 0.56 16.40
CA ILE A 316 -21.34 1.67 15.52
C ILE A 316 -22.53 2.07 14.62
N ALA A 317 -23.17 1.08 13.99
CA ALA A 317 -24.32 1.32 13.11
C ALA A 317 -25.57 1.83 13.86
N ARG A 318 -25.82 1.38 15.09
CA ARG A 318 -26.98 1.81 15.88
C ARG A 318 -26.90 3.28 16.28
N TYR A 319 -25.69 3.75 16.55
CA TYR A 319 -25.43 5.09 17.09
C TYR A 319 -24.83 6.05 16.04
N ASP A 320 -24.78 5.65 14.77
CA ASP A 320 -24.22 6.42 13.65
C ASP A 320 -22.79 6.95 13.94
N LEU A 321 -21.96 6.11 14.57
CA LEU A 321 -20.60 6.48 14.98
C LEU A 321 -19.61 6.32 13.82
N LEU A 322 -18.55 7.14 13.82
CA LEU A 322 -17.40 6.95 12.92
C LEU A 322 -16.29 6.08 13.54
N ALA A 323 -16.27 5.98 14.86
CA ALA A 323 -15.41 5.11 15.63
C ALA A 323 -16.04 4.86 17.01
N CYS A 324 -15.70 3.73 17.63
CA CYS A 324 -16.15 3.36 18.97
C CYS A 324 -14.94 3.15 19.90
N PRO A 325 -14.90 3.79 21.08
CA PRO A 325 -13.83 3.58 22.04
C PRO A 325 -13.90 2.20 22.71
N VAL A 326 -12.76 1.53 22.77
CA VAL A 326 -12.53 0.29 23.52
C VAL A 326 -11.92 0.62 24.87
N VAL A 327 -12.52 0.11 25.93
CA VAL A 327 -12.07 0.35 27.32
C VAL A 327 -11.92 -0.93 28.11
N ASP A 328 -11.00 -0.95 29.08
CA ASP A 328 -10.88 -2.06 30.02
C ASP A 328 -11.98 -2.04 31.10
N GLU A 329 -12.02 -3.06 31.96
CA GLU A 329 -12.96 -3.17 33.09
C GLU A 329 -12.92 -1.99 34.08
N ARG A 330 -11.85 -1.18 34.06
CA ARG A 330 -11.64 -0.01 34.91
C ARG A 330 -11.91 1.31 34.17
N GLY A 331 -12.38 1.25 32.93
CA GLY A 331 -12.63 2.39 32.05
C GLY A 331 -11.36 3.03 31.50
N LYS A 332 -10.21 2.33 31.51
CA LYS A 332 -9.00 2.80 30.83
C LYS A 332 -9.18 2.69 29.34
N MET A 333 -8.79 3.74 28.65
CA MET A 333 -8.82 3.79 27.20
C MET A 333 -7.75 2.85 26.63
N LEU A 334 -8.15 1.90 25.78
CA LEU A 334 -7.25 0.94 25.15
C LEU A 334 -6.97 1.32 23.69
N GLY A 335 -8.02 1.52 22.90
CA GLY A 335 -7.93 1.81 21.47
C GLY A 335 -9.29 2.14 20.88
N ILE A 336 -9.37 2.46 19.59
CA ILE A 336 -10.64 2.74 18.93
C ILE A 336 -10.87 1.74 17.81
N VAL A 337 -12.12 1.34 17.59
CA VAL A 337 -12.51 0.61 16.39
C VAL A 337 -13.18 1.59 15.43
N THR A 338 -12.66 1.70 14.22
CA THR A 338 -13.20 2.61 13.20
C THR A 338 -14.40 1.97 12.49
N VAL A 339 -15.18 2.77 11.78
CA VAL A 339 -16.35 2.27 11.06
C VAL A 339 -15.97 1.38 9.88
N ASP A 340 -14.83 1.63 9.24
CA ASP A 340 -14.30 0.82 8.15
C ASP A 340 -13.88 -0.56 8.62
N ASP A 341 -13.08 -0.67 9.68
CA ASP A 341 -12.64 -1.98 10.20
C ASP A 341 -13.82 -2.81 10.70
N ALA A 342 -14.79 -2.16 11.34
CA ALA A 342 -16.02 -2.81 11.76
C ALA A 342 -16.88 -3.30 10.58
N ILE A 343 -16.91 -2.57 9.47
CA ILE A 343 -17.60 -3.00 8.25
C ILE A 343 -16.84 -4.17 7.61
N ASP A 344 -15.53 -4.08 7.52
CA ASP A 344 -14.68 -5.11 6.89
C ASP A 344 -14.78 -6.45 7.64
N ALA A 345 -14.83 -6.41 8.97
CA ALA A 345 -14.97 -7.60 9.82
C ALA A 345 -16.29 -8.37 9.60
N ILE A 346 -17.40 -7.68 9.26
CA ILE A 346 -18.70 -8.32 9.02
C ILE A 346 -18.97 -8.63 7.55
N MET A 347 -18.12 -8.15 6.65
CA MET A 347 -18.29 -8.31 5.21
C MET A 347 -17.73 -9.66 4.74
N PRO A 348 -18.34 -10.28 3.72
CA PRO A 348 -17.75 -11.46 3.10
C PRO A 348 -16.33 -11.14 2.61
N PRO A 349 -15.33 -12.05 2.74
CA PRO A 349 -13.92 -11.76 2.42
C PRO A 349 -13.67 -11.22 1.01
N ARG A 350 -14.56 -11.52 0.05
CA ARG A 350 -14.47 -11.02 -1.33
C ARG A 350 -14.82 -9.54 -1.50
N LEU A 351 -15.45 -8.94 -0.49
CA LEU A 351 -15.97 -7.56 -0.55
C LEU A 351 -15.26 -6.62 0.43
N ALA A 352 -14.74 -7.12 1.55
CA ALA A 352 -13.99 -6.32 2.53
C ALA A 352 -12.81 -5.57 1.86
N LYS A 353 -11.93 -6.29 1.15
CA LYS A 353 -10.74 -5.74 0.47
C LYS A 353 -11.00 -4.79 -0.71
N ARG A 354 -12.26 -4.45 -0.99
CA ARG A 354 -12.65 -3.54 -2.08
C ARG A 354 -13.28 -2.25 -1.58
N LEU A 355 -13.46 -2.11 -0.27
CA LEU A 355 -13.98 -0.90 0.32
C LEU A 355 -12.85 0.13 0.48
N PRO A 356 -13.15 1.42 0.30
CA PRO A 356 -12.20 2.46 0.67
C PRO A 356 -12.09 2.48 2.19
N ARG A 357 -10.87 2.31 2.71
CA ARG A 357 -10.53 2.69 4.08
C ARG A 357 -10.70 4.20 4.22
N PHE A 358 -11.49 4.60 5.20
CA PHE A 358 -11.81 6.01 5.46
C PHE A 358 -10.77 6.65 6.38
N THR A 359 -9.94 5.84 7.05
CA THR A 359 -8.80 6.27 7.89
C THR A 359 -7.49 6.37 7.11
N ALA A 360 -7.12 5.35 6.33
CA ALA A 360 -5.85 5.14 5.60
C ALA A 360 -5.47 6.15 4.49
N HIS A 361 -5.80 7.43 4.63
CA HIS A 361 -5.76 8.36 3.50
C HIS A 361 -5.12 9.71 3.75
N HIS A 362 -4.14 9.87 4.65
CA HIS A 362 -3.45 11.17 4.72
C HIS A 362 -1.95 11.22 5.05
N HIS A 363 -1.21 10.10 5.13
CA HIS A 363 0.22 10.15 5.44
C HIS A 363 1.12 10.84 4.40
N ARG A 364 0.62 11.17 3.19
CA ARG A 364 1.40 11.92 2.20
C ARG A 364 1.86 13.28 2.74
N LYS A 365 3.13 13.34 3.16
CA LYS A 365 3.90 14.58 3.30
C LYS A 365 3.70 15.42 2.03
N SER A 366 3.08 16.58 2.20
CA SER A 366 3.00 17.57 1.13
C SER A 366 4.42 17.83 0.63
N PRO A 367 4.69 17.78 -0.70
CA PRO A 367 5.99 18.17 -1.19
C PRO A 367 6.18 19.65 -0.86
N GLU A 368 6.99 19.94 0.15
CA GLU A 368 7.36 21.31 0.47
C GLU A 368 7.89 21.97 -0.79
N THR A 369 7.17 23.03 -1.18
CA THR A 369 7.63 24.19 -1.93
C THR A 369 9.10 24.18 -2.36
N ALA A 370 9.35 23.61 -3.53
CA ALA A 370 10.43 24.06 -4.40
C ALA A 370 10.11 25.49 -4.88
N ALA A 371 10.27 26.45 -3.98
CA ALA A 371 10.16 27.87 -4.25
C ALA A 371 11.15 28.63 -3.37
N THR A 372 12.44 28.56 -3.69
CA THR A 372 13.27 29.74 -3.93
C THR A 372 14.51 29.39 -4.74
#